data_AF-A0A9P5Y385-F1
#
_entry.id   AF-A0A9P5Y385-F1
#
_cell.length_a   1.000
_cell.length_b   1.000
_cell.length_c   1.000
_cell.angle_alpha   90.00
_cell.angle_beta   90.00
_cell.angle_gamma   90.00
#
_symmetry.space_group_name_H-M   'P 1'
#
loop_
_entity.id
_entity.type
_entity.pdbx_description
1 polymer ?
#
loop_
_entity_poly.entity_id
_entity_poly.type
_entity_poly.pdbx_seq_one_letter_code
_entity_poly.pdbx_strand_id
1 'polypeptide(L)'
;MIPGEFIENTTNEALSDTQKHQIGGLILKNQQEILSLDTEIATTPPNIEELQLQRKAKSDKIATWRALTSVIKDIPNEILSKIFVTYAQDPDPKWIFPRPPWVLGWVCARWRQVALTIPEIW
;
A
#
# COMPACT_ATOMS: atom_id res chain seq x y z
N MET A 1 6.85 -32.47 -4.13
CA MET A 1 6.48 -33.90 -4.17
C MET A 1 6.25 -34.32 -2.73
N ILE A 2 5.01 -34.23 -2.26
CA ILE A 2 4.62 -34.57 -0.88
C ILE A 2 4.29 -36.07 -0.89
N PRO A 3 4.93 -36.93 -0.09
CA PRO A 3 4.48 -38.30 0.06
C PRO A 3 3.22 -38.26 0.92
N GLY A 4 2.07 -38.34 0.25
CA GLY A 4 0.81 -38.68 0.89
C GLY A 4 0.81 -40.15 1.25
N GLU A 5 1.15 -40.46 2.49
CA GLU A 5 0.64 -41.66 3.17
C GLU A 5 -0.08 -41.15 4.42
N PHE A 6 -1.31 -40.68 4.20
CA PHE A 6 -2.33 -40.73 5.24
C PHE A 6 -2.38 -42.18 5.71
N ILE A 7 -2.04 -42.41 6.97
CA ILE A 7 -2.33 -43.68 7.63
C ILE A 7 -3.85 -43.75 7.73
N GLU A 8 -4.49 -44.35 6.73
CA GLU A 8 -5.86 -44.86 6.84
C GLU A 8 -5.84 -46.00 7.87
N ASN A 9 -5.94 -45.69 9.16
CA ASN A 9 -6.28 -46.67 10.18
C ASN A 9 -7.79 -46.59 10.49
N THR A 10 -8.60 -46.97 9.51
CA THR A 10 -10.05 -47.17 9.68
C THR A 10 -10.40 -48.44 10.48
N THR A 11 -9.49 -48.96 11.31
CA THR A 11 -9.67 -50.24 12.02
C THR A 11 -9.45 -50.06 13.51
N ASN A 12 -10.46 -50.40 14.32
CA ASN A 12 -10.46 -50.40 15.79
C ASN A 12 -9.50 -51.43 16.43
N GLU A 13 -8.39 -51.79 15.76
CA GLU A 13 -7.39 -52.72 16.27
C GLU A 13 -6.32 -51.99 17.08
N ALA A 14 -5.91 -52.61 18.19
CA ALA A 14 -4.87 -52.06 19.05
C ALA A 14 -3.53 -52.02 18.29
N LEU A 15 -2.91 -50.84 18.22
CA LEU A 15 -1.60 -50.65 17.61
C LEU A 15 -0.57 -51.63 18.21
N SER A 16 0.14 -52.34 17.34
CA SER A 16 1.26 -53.20 17.76
C SER A 16 2.39 -52.36 18.37
N ASP A 17 3.22 -52.98 19.21
CA ASP A 17 4.31 -52.27 19.88
C ASP A 17 5.33 -51.67 18.90
N THR A 18 5.50 -52.30 17.73
CA THR A 18 6.32 -51.79 16.62
C THR A 18 5.72 -50.51 16.02
N GLN A 19 4.40 -50.47 15.80
CA GLN A 19 3.70 -49.28 15.30
C GLN A 19 3.73 -48.15 16.32
N LYS A 20 3.53 -48.45 17.61
CA LYS A 20 3.64 -47.45 18.70
C LYS A 20 5.04 -46.85 18.76
N HIS A 21 6.09 -47.67 18.61
CA HIS A 21 7.47 -47.19 18.58
C HIS A 21 7.76 -46.32 17.35
N GLN A 22 7.28 -46.72 16.16
CA GLN A 22 7.41 -45.91 14.94
C GLN A 22 6.70 -44.56 15.06
N ILE A 23 5.46 -44.55 15.56
CA ILE A 23 4.69 -43.33 15.79
C ILE A 23 5.39 -42.44 16.83
N GLY A 24 5.90 -43.03 17.92
CA GLY A 24 6.67 -42.30 18.94
C GLY A 24 7.92 -41.63 18.35
N GLY A 25 8.65 -42.31 17.48
CA GLY A 25 9.80 -41.74 16.76
C GLY A 25 9.42 -40.58 15.83
N LEU A 26 8.31 -40.70 15.10
CA LEU A 26 7.79 -39.62 14.25
C LEU A 26 7.34 -38.39 15.05
N ILE A 27 6.70 -38.60 16.21
CA ILE A 27 6.30 -37.52 17.13
C ILE A 27 7.53 -36.76 17.63
N LEU A 28 8.56 -37.47 18.10
CA LEU A 28 9.79 -36.85 18.61
C LEU A 28 10.51 -36.04 17.52
N LYS A 29 10.58 -36.58 16.30
CA LYS A 29 11.16 -35.88 15.15
C LYS A 29 10.41 -34.58 14.84
N ASN A 30 9.08 -34.64 14.73
CA ASN A 30 8.26 -33.46 14.45
C ASN A 30 8.35 -32.42 15.58
N GLN A 31 8.44 -32.86 16.84
CA GLN A 31 8.66 -31.94 17.97
C GLN A 31 9.99 -31.20 17.87
N GLN A 32 11.07 -31.88 17.43
CA GLN A 32 12.36 -31.22 17.18
C GLN A 32 12.31 -30.23 16.02
N GLU A 33 11.61 -30.56 14.94
CA GLU A 33 11.44 -29.66 13.80
C GLU A 33 10.65 -28.40 14.18
N ILE A 34 9.58 -28.56 14.97
CA ILE A 34 8.80 -27.42 15.50
C ILE A 34 9.68 -26.51 16.36
N LEU A 35 10.45 -27.09 17.30
CA LEU A 35 11.34 -26.30 18.14
C LEU A 35 12.40 -25.54 17.32
N SER A 36 12.94 -26.17 16.27
CA SER A 36 13.85 -25.50 15.33
C SER A 36 13.17 -24.32 14.63
N LEU A 37 11.96 -24.51 14.12
CA LEU A 37 11.19 -23.46 13.44
C LEU A 37 10.83 -22.32 14.40
N ASP A 38 10.43 -22.61 15.63
CA ASP A 38 10.11 -21.59 16.64
C ASP A 38 11.36 -20.78 17.01
N THR A 39 12.54 -21.41 17.09
CA THR A 39 13.79 -20.67 17.28
C THR A 39 14.15 -19.80 16.09
N GLU A 40 13.88 -20.24 14.86
CA GLU A 40 14.09 -19.45 13.64
C GLU A 40 13.12 -18.27 13.57
N ILE A 41 11.85 -18.46 13.96
CA ILE A 41 10.84 -17.42 14.08
C ILE A 41 11.21 -16.41 15.19
N ALA A 42 11.74 -16.87 16.32
CA ALA A 42 12.14 -16.00 17.43
C ALA A 42 13.45 -15.22 17.15
N THR A 43 14.37 -15.81 16.37
CA THR A 43 15.65 -15.18 16.00
C THR A 43 15.55 -14.31 14.75
N THR A 44 14.54 -14.54 13.91
CA THR A 44 14.14 -13.62 12.84
C THR A 44 13.27 -12.52 13.48
N PRO A 45 13.78 -11.31 13.77
CA PRO A 45 12.97 -10.27 14.38
C PRO A 45 11.71 -9.99 13.54
N PRO A 46 10.64 -9.42 14.13
CA PRO A 46 9.38 -9.14 13.43
C PRO A 46 9.59 -8.04 12.37
N ASN A 47 10.11 -8.48 11.24
CA ASN A 47 10.60 -7.67 10.13
C ASN A 47 9.45 -6.95 9.42
N ILE A 48 8.21 -7.42 9.57
CA ILE A 48 7.07 -6.88 8.84
C ILE A 48 6.67 -5.49 9.36
N GLU A 49 6.56 -5.29 10.68
CA GLU A 49 6.16 -4.00 11.24
C GLU A 49 7.25 -2.95 11.02
N GLU A 50 8.51 -3.32 11.25
CA GLU A 50 9.65 -2.44 11.01
C GLU A 50 9.78 -2.08 9.52
N LEU A 51 9.68 -3.05 8.60
CA LEU A 51 9.71 -2.76 7.16
C LEU A 51 8.49 -1.94 6.71
N GLN A 52 7.32 -2.15 7.31
CA GLN A 52 6.13 -1.32 7.03
C GLN A 52 6.36 0.13 7.47
N LEU A 53 6.94 0.36 8.65
CA LEU A 53 7.29 1.69 9.14
C LEU A 53 8.34 2.34 8.24
N GLN A 54 9.41 1.62 7.88
CA GLN A 54 10.44 2.10 6.98
C GLN A 54 9.88 2.41 5.57
N ARG A 55 9.00 1.56 5.04
CA ARG A 55 8.31 1.78 3.77
C ARG A 55 7.45 3.03 3.82
N LYS A 56 6.66 3.22 4.89
CA LYS A 56 5.82 4.41 5.09
C LYS A 56 6.68 5.66 5.10
N ALA A 57 7.75 5.71 5.90
CA ALA A 57 8.66 6.85 5.97
C ALA A 57 9.29 7.20 4.62
N LYS A 58 9.70 6.20 3.83
CA LYS A 58 10.22 6.42 2.47
C LYS A 58 9.14 6.91 1.51
N SER A 59 7.94 6.35 1.58
CA SER A 59 6.79 6.77 0.78
C SER A 59 6.41 8.24 1.03
N ASP A 60 6.37 8.66 2.30
CA ASP A 60 6.04 10.04 2.69
C ASP A 60 7.08 11.03 2.18
N LYS A 61 8.38 10.66 2.22
CA LYS A 61 9.47 11.47 1.62
C LYS A 61 9.33 11.60 0.10
N ILE A 62 9.03 10.50 -0.61
CA ILE A 62 8.82 10.52 -2.05
C ILE A 62 7.62 11.40 -2.43
N ALA A 63 6.52 11.30 -1.69
CA ALA A 63 5.34 12.14 -1.91
C ALA A 63 5.69 13.63 -1.73
N THR A 64 6.48 13.96 -0.71
CA THR A 64 6.96 15.32 -0.45
C THR A 64 7.82 15.83 -1.61
N TRP A 65 8.82 15.05 -2.05
CA TRP A 65 9.68 15.44 -3.17
C TRP A 65 8.90 15.59 -4.46
N ARG A 66 7.98 14.68 -4.78
CA ARG A 66 7.10 14.82 -5.96
C ARG A 66 6.24 16.08 -5.90
N ALA A 67 5.75 16.45 -4.72
CA ALA A 67 5.04 17.70 -4.55
C ALA A 67 5.96 18.92 -4.73
N LEU A 68 7.24 18.84 -4.33
CA LEU A 68 8.25 19.88 -4.53
C LEU A 68 8.68 20.00 -6.00
N THR A 69 8.88 18.88 -6.69
CA THR A 69 9.29 18.82 -8.10
C THR A 69 8.09 18.76 -9.05
N SER A 70 6.88 19.06 -8.56
CA SER A 70 5.70 19.07 -9.41
C SER A 70 5.84 20.19 -10.42
N VAL A 71 5.75 19.85 -11.71
CA VAL A 71 5.80 20.79 -12.85
C VAL A 71 4.85 21.97 -12.65
N ILE A 72 3.73 21.78 -11.94
CA ILE A 72 2.76 22.83 -11.63
C ILE A 72 3.37 24.00 -10.85
N LYS A 73 4.47 23.78 -10.10
CA LYS A 73 5.22 24.84 -9.42
C LYS A 73 6.09 25.67 -10.37
N ASP A 74 6.52 25.09 -11.48
CA ASP A 74 7.40 25.77 -12.43
C ASP A 74 6.63 26.52 -13.53
N ILE A 75 5.33 26.25 -13.70
CA ILE A 75 4.49 26.98 -14.66
C ILE A 75 4.41 28.45 -14.23
N PRO A 76 4.76 29.44 -15.06
CA PRO A 76 4.60 30.85 -14.73
C PRO A 76 3.13 31.25 -14.47
N ASN A 77 2.92 32.31 -13.69
CA ASN A 77 1.55 32.74 -13.35
C ASN A 77 0.77 33.15 -14.60
N GLU A 78 1.42 33.70 -15.62
CA GLU A 78 0.83 34.10 -16.90
C GLU A 78 0.25 32.90 -17.65
N ILE A 79 0.96 31.77 -17.62
CA ILE A 79 0.52 30.52 -18.24
C ILE A 79 -0.64 29.92 -17.45
N LEU A 80 -0.56 29.92 -16.11
CA LEU A 80 -1.68 29.52 -15.25
C LEU A 80 -2.93 30.37 -15.53
N SER A 81 -2.79 31.69 -15.62
CA SER A 81 -3.90 32.59 -15.93
C SER A 81 -4.53 32.27 -17.27
N LYS A 82 -3.72 32.03 -18.31
CA LYS A 82 -4.24 31.67 -19.64
C LYS A 82 -5.00 30.34 -19.63
N ILE A 83 -4.49 29.34 -18.90
CA ILE A 83 -5.18 28.07 -18.69
C ILE A 83 -6.52 28.31 -17.99
N PHE A 84 -6.55 29.11 -16.93
CA PHE A 84 -7.76 29.37 -16.16
C PHE A 84 -8.84 30.08 -16.96
N VAL A 85 -8.48 31.10 -17.76
CA VAL A 85 -9.41 31.79 -18.66
C VAL A 85 -9.94 30.84 -19.72
N THR A 86 -9.07 30.05 -20.34
CA THR A 86 -9.47 29.06 -21.36
C THR A 86 -10.43 28.03 -20.77
N TYR A 87 -10.15 27.57 -19.56
CA TYR A 87 -11.01 26.62 -18.82
C TYR A 87 -12.36 27.23 -18.43
N ALA A 88 -12.38 28.52 -18.04
CA ALA A 88 -13.62 29.20 -17.66
C ALA A 88 -14.53 29.54 -18.86
N GLN A 89 -13.94 29.73 -20.04
CA GLN A 89 -14.61 30.06 -21.29
C GLN A 89 -14.92 28.82 -22.15
N ASP A 90 -14.77 27.60 -21.61
CA ASP A 90 -15.06 26.37 -22.32
C ASP A 90 -16.52 26.40 -22.83
N PRO A 91 -16.75 26.32 -24.16
CA PRO A 91 -18.09 26.39 -24.74
C PRO A 91 -18.97 25.17 -24.41
N ASP A 92 -18.39 24.06 -23.95
CA ASP A 92 -19.10 22.88 -23.46
C ASP A 92 -18.63 22.54 -22.03
N PRO A 93 -19.01 23.36 -21.03
CA PRO A 93 -18.52 23.18 -19.68
C PRO A 93 -19.09 21.89 -19.09
N LYS A 94 -18.21 20.91 -18.83
CA LYS A 94 -18.58 19.65 -18.16
C LYS A 94 -18.88 19.81 -16.67
N TRP A 95 -18.86 21.04 -16.14
CA TRP A 95 -19.02 21.35 -14.73
C TRP A 95 -20.46 21.78 -14.46
N ILE A 96 -21.21 20.98 -13.69
CA ILE A 96 -22.57 21.32 -13.26
C ILE A 96 -22.52 22.37 -12.14
N PHE A 97 -21.61 22.18 -11.17
CA PHE A 97 -21.19 23.10 -10.10
C PHE A 97 -20.00 22.41 -9.38
N PRO A 98 -19.04 23.14 -8.77
CA PRO A 98 -18.97 24.59 -8.65
C PRO A 98 -18.31 25.29 -9.85
N ARG A 99 -18.56 26.61 -9.98
CA ARG A 99 -18.00 27.45 -11.06
C ARG A 99 -16.46 27.43 -11.08
N PRO A 100 -15.82 27.71 -12.23
CA PRO A 100 -14.37 27.64 -12.42
C PRO A 100 -13.51 28.24 -11.30
N PRO A 101 -13.77 29.45 -10.76
CA PRO A 101 -12.92 30.03 -9.72
C PRO A 101 -12.84 29.19 -8.45
N TRP A 102 -13.93 28.52 -8.09
CA TRP A 102 -14.01 27.69 -6.89
C TRP A 102 -13.24 26.39 -7.08
N VAL A 103 -13.39 25.74 -8.25
CA VAL A 103 -12.64 24.53 -8.58
C VAL A 103 -11.13 24.82 -8.60
N LEU A 104 -10.73 25.89 -9.28
CA LEU A 104 -9.33 26.30 -9.38
C LEU A 104 -8.75 26.69 -8.02
N GLY A 105 -9.54 27.38 -7.19
CA GLY A 105 -9.17 27.79 -5.83
C GLY A 105 -9.03 26.63 -4.83
N TRP A 106 -9.53 25.44 -5.12
CA TRP A 106 -9.37 24.26 -4.26
C TRP A 106 -8.09 23.46 -4.54
N VAL A 107 -7.45 23.64 -5.70
CA VAL A 107 -6.27 22.87 -6.08
C VAL A 107 -5.07 23.16 -5.17
N CYS A 108 -4.67 24.42 -5.02
CA CYS A 108 -3.63 24.83 -4.09
C CYS A 108 -3.69 26.34 -3.79
N ALA A 109 -2.93 26.77 -2.77
CA ALA A 109 -2.86 28.18 -2.37
C ALA A 109 -2.41 29.11 -3.51
N ARG A 110 -1.44 28.66 -4.34
CA ARG A 110 -0.96 29.42 -5.50
C ARG A 110 -2.04 29.61 -6.56
N TRP A 111 -2.77 28.55 -6.90
CA TRP A 111 -3.85 28.62 -7.89
C TRP A 111 -4.97 29.55 -7.42
N ARG A 112 -5.28 29.53 -6.13
CA ARG A 112 -6.23 30.48 -5.53
C ARG A 112 -5.77 31.93 -5.67
N GLN A 113 -4.50 32.21 -5.37
CA GLN A 113 -3.94 33.55 -5.53
C GLN A 113 -4.03 34.03 -6.98
N VAL A 114 -3.65 33.18 -7.94
CA VAL A 114 -3.74 33.52 -9.37
C VAL A 114 -5.19 33.70 -9.81
N ALA A 115 -6.11 32.81 -9.42
CA ALA A 115 -7.53 32.93 -9.76
C ALA A 115 -8.19 34.22 -9.24
N LEU A 116 -7.77 34.72 -8.06
CA LEU A 116 -8.24 35.98 -7.51
C LEU A 116 -7.76 37.21 -8.30
N THR A 117 -6.68 37.09 -9.08
CA THR A 117 -6.17 38.18 -9.92
C THR A 117 -6.85 38.29 -11.29
N ILE A 118 -7.75 37.35 -11.62
CA ILE A 118 -8.37 37.25 -12.95
C ILE A 118 -9.87 37.51 -12.80
N PRO A 119 -10.38 38.74 -13.01
CA PRO A 119 -11.81 39.03 -12.92
C PRO A 119 -12.66 38.23 -13.93
N GLU A 120 -12.11 37.91 -15.09
CA GLU A 120 -12.81 37.29 -16.23
C GLU A 120 -13.31 35.85 -15.98
N ILE A 121 -12.83 35.17 -14.92
CA ILE A 121 -13.23 33.80 -14.61
C ILE A 121 -14.37 33.70 -13.60
N TRP A 122 -14.77 34.82 -12.96
CA TRP A 122 -15.81 34.88 -11.92
C TRP A 122 -17.22 35.10 -12.49
#